data_AF-A0A1R0V7N3-F1
#
_entry.id   AF-A0A1R0V7N3-F1
#
_cell.length_a   1.000
_cell.length_b   1.000
_cell.length_c   1.000
_cell.angle_alpha   90.00
_cell.angle_beta   90.00
_cell.angle_gamma   90.00
#
_symmetry.space_group_name_H-M   'P 1'
#
loop_
_entity.id
_entity.type
_entity.pdbx_description
1 polymer ?
#
loop_
_entity_poly.entity_id
_entity_poly.type
_entity_poly.pdbx_seq_one_letter_code
_entity_poly.pdbx_strand_id
1 'polypeptide(L)'
;MMACVSLSRKVYAELPRYPSEKAFVDATLAELEPDFHVEREVVLEHWMGKQLKVDAVMWPREPQLWKDERPVFAVEFKMPMLFHTGDGWQSAKDFTAWAAQSVDYANSLWRGPFGDQRLRIFTCPSVTAPFEEVGPSNPESLTLTDPAFYMSRLLWQLGVGELAKLERDGWTLLGQGNHVLWSQQRGVHEGKRWSLTQPVGSH
;
A
#
# COMPACT_ATOMS: atom_id res chain seq x y z
N MET A 1 10.63 13.16 26.78
CA MET A 1 11.50 12.62 25.73
C MET A 1 10.78 11.41 25.15
N MET A 2 10.05 11.60 24.04
CA MET A 2 9.29 10.53 23.40
C MET A 2 10.28 9.63 22.67
N ALA A 3 10.47 8.40 23.14
CA ALA A 3 11.22 7.41 22.40
C ALA A 3 10.49 7.20 21.06
N CYS A 4 11.09 7.72 19.99
CA CYS A 4 10.72 7.33 18.64
C CYS A 4 11.07 5.85 18.56
N VAL A 5 10.06 4.98 18.73
CA VAL A 5 10.21 3.55 18.49
C VAL A 5 10.54 3.46 17.01
N SER A 6 11.84 3.34 16.70
CA SER A 6 12.32 2.96 15.39
C SER A 6 11.51 1.73 14.99
N LEU A 7 10.61 1.91 14.02
CA LEU A 7 9.89 0.78 13.45
C LEU A 7 10.96 -0.09 12.81
N SER A 8 11.15 -1.23 13.47
CA SER A 8 11.93 -2.38 13.04
C SER A 8 11.78 -2.61 11.55
N ARG A 9 12.89 -2.95 10.89
CA ARG A 9 12.97 -3.51 9.53
C ARG A 9 11.68 -4.26 9.17
N LYS A 10 11.08 -3.97 8.01
CA LYS A 10 9.91 -4.73 7.55
C LYS A 10 10.35 -6.18 7.41
N VAL A 11 9.75 -7.06 8.19
CA VAL A 11 9.94 -8.51 8.05
C VAL A 11 8.65 -9.05 7.47
N TYR A 12 8.68 -9.33 6.17
CA TYR A 12 7.53 -9.84 5.43
C TYR A 12 7.22 -11.26 5.88
N ALA A 13 5.94 -11.52 6.13
CA ALA A 13 5.47 -12.87 6.37
C ALA A 13 5.48 -13.65 5.05
N GLU A 14 5.84 -14.94 5.11
CA GLU A 14 5.70 -15.83 3.97
C GLU A 14 4.20 -15.96 3.61
N LEU A 15 3.86 -15.62 2.37
CA LEU A 15 2.50 -15.76 1.88
C LEU A 15 2.25 -17.21 1.41
N PRO A 16 1.05 -17.76 1.67
CA PRO A 16 0.66 -19.05 1.10
C PRO A 16 0.81 -19.05 -0.43
N ARG A 17 1.02 -20.24 -1.01
CA ARG A 17 0.95 -20.39 -2.47
C ARG A 17 -0.51 -20.28 -2.92
N TYR A 18 -0.78 -19.32 -3.78
CA TYR A 18 -2.10 -19.12 -4.37
C TYR A 18 -2.14 -19.67 -5.80
N PRO A 19 -3.23 -20.34 -6.21
CA PRO A 19 -3.35 -20.90 -7.56
C PRO A 19 -3.60 -19.84 -8.65
N SER A 20 -4.03 -18.64 -8.27
CA SER A 20 -4.29 -17.52 -9.19
C SER A 20 -4.25 -16.19 -8.43
N GLU A 21 -4.10 -15.08 -9.17
CA GLU A 21 -4.17 -13.73 -8.59
C GLU A 21 -5.53 -13.51 -7.94
N LYS A 22 -6.61 -13.94 -8.62
CA LYS A 22 -7.96 -13.90 -8.06
C LYS A 22 -8.05 -14.62 -6.71
N ALA A 23 -7.45 -15.80 -6.56
CA ALA A 23 -7.46 -16.53 -5.28
C ALA A 23 -6.67 -15.80 -4.19
N PHE A 24 -5.56 -15.14 -4.55
CA PHE A 24 -4.82 -14.27 -3.63
C PHE A 24 -5.63 -13.06 -3.19
N VAL A 25 -6.29 -12.38 -4.14
CA VAL A 25 -7.16 -11.23 -3.86
C VAL A 25 -8.33 -11.67 -2.96
N ASP A 26 -9.03 -12.74 -3.32
CA ASP A 26 -10.16 -13.27 -2.54
C ASP A 26 -9.77 -13.58 -1.10
N ALA A 27 -8.64 -14.26 -0.89
CA ALA A 27 -8.14 -14.58 0.45
C ALA A 27 -7.72 -13.33 1.24
N THR A 28 -7.00 -12.40 0.60
CA THR A 28 -6.51 -11.18 1.26
C THR A 28 -7.67 -10.28 1.66
N LEU A 29 -8.66 -10.09 0.78
CA LEU A 29 -9.83 -9.28 1.08
C LEU A 29 -10.64 -9.87 2.23
N ALA A 30 -10.82 -11.20 2.28
CA ALA A 30 -11.50 -11.86 3.38
C ALA A 30 -10.82 -11.62 4.74
N GLU A 31 -9.48 -11.52 4.77
CA GLU A 31 -8.74 -11.18 5.99
C GLU A 31 -8.87 -9.70 6.40
N LEU A 32 -9.21 -8.80 5.46
CA LEU A 32 -9.32 -7.35 5.67
C LEU A 32 -10.76 -6.88 5.96
N GLU A 33 -11.78 -7.63 5.51
CA GLU A 33 -13.20 -7.34 5.73
C GLU A 33 -13.61 -7.10 7.20
N PRO A 34 -12.97 -7.72 8.22
CA PRO A 34 -13.25 -7.40 9.62
C PRO A 34 -12.91 -5.95 10.00
N ASP A 35 -11.92 -5.35 9.35
CA ASP A 35 -11.41 -4.01 9.68
C ASP A 35 -11.92 -2.93 8.70
N PHE A 36 -12.26 -3.33 7.47
CA PHE A 36 -12.64 -2.43 6.39
C PHE A 36 -13.97 -2.82 5.76
N HIS A 37 -14.70 -1.83 5.29
CA HIS A 37 -15.66 -2.01 4.21
C HIS A 37 -14.89 -2.15 2.90
N VAL A 38 -15.28 -3.10 2.06
CA VAL A 38 -14.59 -3.43 0.81
C VAL A 38 -15.57 -3.34 -0.36
N GLU A 39 -15.22 -2.53 -1.35
CA GLU A 39 -15.85 -2.49 -2.66
C GLU A 39 -14.86 -3.01 -3.69
N ARG A 40 -15.28 -3.93 -4.57
CA ARG A 40 -14.38 -4.64 -5.48
C ARG A 40 -14.54 -4.13 -6.91
N GLU A 41 -13.46 -4.19 -7.69
CA GLU A 41 -13.45 -3.90 -9.13
C GLU A 41 -14.03 -2.52 -9.47
N VAL A 42 -13.56 -1.50 -8.75
CA VAL A 42 -14.10 -0.13 -8.82
C VAL A 42 -13.55 0.62 -10.01
N VAL A 43 -14.42 1.34 -10.72
CA VAL A 43 -14.04 2.18 -11.85
C VAL A 43 -13.63 3.58 -11.38
N LEU A 44 -12.48 4.03 -11.88
CA LEU A 44 -11.91 5.36 -11.71
C LEU A 44 -11.94 6.10 -13.05
N GLU A 45 -12.15 7.41 -13.02
CA GLU A 45 -12.16 8.27 -14.19
C GLU A 45 -10.82 9.01 -14.33
N HIS A 46 -10.01 8.62 -15.31
CA HIS A 46 -8.75 9.30 -15.61
C HIS A 46 -9.02 10.67 -16.26
N TRP A 47 -8.13 11.65 -16.07
CA TRP A 47 -8.31 13.02 -16.58
C TRP A 47 -8.44 13.11 -18.12
N MET A 48 -7.96 12.10 -18.84
CA MET A 48 -8.16 11.95 -20.30
C MET A 48 -9.52 11.33 -20.69
N GLY A 49 -10.44 11.12 -19.73
CA GLY A 49 -11.73 10.48 -19.95
C GLY A 49 -11.67 8.94 -20.05
N LYS A 50 -10.52 8.31 -19.80
CA LYS A 50 -10.39 6.85 -19.77
C LYS A 50 -10.98 6.31 -18.47
N GLN A 51 -11.70 5.20 -18.56
CA GLN A 51 -12.12 4.43 -17.39
C GLN A 51 -11.04 3.41 -17.03
N LEU A 52 -10.56 3.48 -15.79
CA LEU A 52 -9.56 2.58 -15.22
C LEU A 52 -10.22 1.76 -14.12
N LYS A 53 -9.84 0.50 -13.95
CA LYS A 53 -10.45 -0.38 -12.93
C LYS A 53 -9.41 -0.75 -11.90
N VAL A 54 -9.66 -0.41 -10.64
CA VAL A 54 -8.83 -0.80 -9.50
C VAL A 54 -9.48 -1.99 -8.79
N ASP A 55 -8.66 -2.89 -8.24
CA ASP A 55 -9.15 -4.15 -7.70
C ASP A 55 -10.05 -3.98 -6.48
N ALA A 56 -9.76 -3.03 -5.60
CA ALA A 56 -10.61 -2.72 -4.47
C ALA A 56 -10.52 -1.26 -4.01
N VAL A 57 -11.63 -0.72 -3.50
CA VAL A 57 -11.68 0.50 -2.68
C VAL A 57 -12.13 0.10 -1.28
N MET A 58 -11.46 0.68 -0.27
CA MET A 58 -11.66 0.32 1.12
C MET A 58 -11.76 1.56 2.01
N TRP A 59 -12.59 1.47 3.02
CA TRP A 59 -12.63 2.45 4.11
C TRP A 59 -12.80 1.74 5.46
N PRO A 60 -12.15 2.25 6.53
CA PRO A 60 -12.21 1.68 7.86
C PRO A 60 -13.65 1.57 8.39
N ARG A 61 -13.95 0.51 9.13
CA ARG A 61 -15.20 0.41 9.91
C ARG A 61 -15.21 1.35 11.11
N GLU A 62 -14.04 1.74 11.59
CA GLU A 62 -13.84 2.70 12.68
C GLU A 62 -13.15 3.99 12.18
N PRO A 63 -13.82 4.81 11.35
CA PRO A 63 -13.21 6.01 10.75
C PRO A 63 -12.78 7.06 11.77
N GLN A 64 -13.44 7.12 12.93
CA GLN A 64 -13.14 8.06 14.02
C GLN A 64 -11.74 7.90 14.62
N LEU A 65 -11.06 6.77 14.38
CA LEU A 65 -9.69 6.53 14.83
C LEU A 65 -8.64 7.15 13.91
N TRP A 66 -9.05 7.68 12.75
CA TRP A 66 -8.16 8.25 11.74
C TRP A 66 -8.16 9.77 11.79
N LYS A 67 -7.15 10.38 11.16
CA LYS A 67 -7.07 11.82 10.98
C LYS A 67 -8.17 12.36 10.08
N ASP A 68 -8.41 11.67 8.97
CA ASP A 68 -9.41 12.08 7.99
C ASP A 68 -10.80 11.76 8.52
N GLU A 69 -11.77 12.64 8.28
CA GLU A 69 -13.16 12.38 8.67
C GLU A 69 -13.78 11.21 7.90
N ARG A 70 -13.32 10.99 6.67
CA ARG A 70 -13.79 9.95 5.75
C ARG A 70 -12.59 9.24 5.10
N PRO A 71 -11.81 8.47 5.88
CA PRO A 71 -10.61 7.81 5.38
C PRO A 71 -11.00 6.77 4.33
N VAL A 72 -10.44 6.88 3.14
CA VAL A 72 -10.67 5.94 2.04
C VAL A 72 -9.41 5.80 1.20
N PHE A 73 -9.18 4.60 0.68
CA PHE A 73 -8.05 4.28 -0.18
C PHE A 73 -8.44 3.16 -1.14
N ALA A 74 -7.63 2.94 -2.17
CA ALA A 74 -7.76 1.80 -3.05
C ALA A 74 -6.57 0.87 -2.92
N VAL A 75 -6.74 -0.37 -3.37
CA VAL A 75 -5.69 -1.40 -3.41
C VAL A 75 -5.58 -1.95 -4.80
N GLU A 76 -4.36 -2.02 -5.32
CA GLU A 76 -4.03 -2.70 -6.58
C GLU A 76 -3.23 -3.96 -6.26
N PHE A 77 -3.73 -5.11 -6.67
CA PHE A 77 -3.11 -6.39 -6.39
C PHE A 77 -2.23 -6.87 -7.56
N LYS A 78 -1.18 -7.60 -7.19
CA LYS A 78 -0.37 -8.43 -8.10
C LYS A 78 -0.03 -9.76 -7.45
N MET A 79 0.10 -10.80 -8.25
CA MET A 79 0.46 -12.14 -7.79
C MET A 79 1.77 -12.17 -6.95
N PRO A 80 1.77 -12.72 -5.72
CA PRO A 80 2.94 -12.77 -4.84
C PRO A 80 4.15 -13.54 -5.39
N MET A 81 3.90 -14.54 -6.25
CA MET A 81 4.97 -15.36 -6.84
C MET A 81 5.87 -14.60 -7.81
N LEU A 82 5.44 -13.42 -8.29
CA LEU A 82 6.31 -12.48 -9.00
C LEU A 82 7.44 -11.94 -8.10
N PHE A 83 7.37 -12.15 -6.78
CA PHE A 83 8.31 -11.60 -5.80
C PHE A 83 9.13 -12.67 -5.04
N HIS A 84 8.67 -13.94 -4.96
CA HIS A 84 9.26 -14.96 -4.06
C HIS A 84 9.96 -16.15 -4.74
N THR A 85 9.91 -16.27 -6.08
CA THR A 85 10.40 -17.48 -6.77
C THR A 85 11.88 -17.46 -7.14
N GLY A 86 12.62 -16.37 -6.90
CA GLY A 86 13.97 -16.19 -7.43
C GLY A 86 14.00 -15.89 -8.94
N ASP A 87 12.89 -16.12 -9.64
CA ASP A 87 12.55 -15.60 -10.97
C ASP A 87 11.82 -14.24 -10.86
N GLY A 88 12.05 -13.49 -9.77
CA GLY A 88 11.44 -12.18 -9.56
C GLY A 88 11.85 -11.22 -10.67
N TRP A 89 10.93 -10.35 -11.08
CA TRP A 89 11.22 -9.18 -11.92
C TRP A 89 12.29 -9.47 -13.00
N GLN A 90 11.95 -10.17 -14.09
CA GLN A 90 12.94 -10.43 -15.16
C GLN A 90 13.57 -9.13 -15.71
N SER A 91 12.97 -7.97 -15.43
CA SER A 91 13.59 -6.65 -15.58
C SER A 91 12.88 -5.59 -14.73
N ALA A 92 13.55 -4.48 -14.37
CA ALA A 92 12.93 -3.30 -13.73
C ALA A 92 11.71 -2.71 -14.49
N LYS A 93 11.44 -3.18 -15.71
CA LYS A 93 10.37 -2.74 -16.60
C LYS A 93 8.98 -3.00 -16.05
N ASP A 94 8.65 -4.20 -15.56
CA ASP A 94 7.27 -4.39 -15.12
C ASP A 94 7.03 -3.64 -13.78
N PHE A 95 8.11 -3.23 -13.05
CA PHE A 95 8.01 -2.63 -11.70
C PHE A 95 7.63 -1.19 -11.93
N THR A 96 8.37 -0.56 -12.83
CA THR A 96 8.04 0.75 -13.35
C THR A 96 6.66 0.74 -14.00
N ALA A 97 6.25 -0.34 -14.69
CA ALA A 97 4.90 -0.44 -15.24
C ALA A 97 3.81 -0.52 -14.15
N TRP A 98 4.01 -1.32 -13.10
CA TRP A 98 3.04 -1.43 -12.01
C TRP A 98 2.97 -0.17 -11.14
N ALA A 99 4.12 0.43 -10.84
CA ALA A 99 4.20 1.73 -10.19
C ALA A 99 3.51 2.81 -11.03
N ALA A 100 3.77 2.86 -12.34
CA ALA A 100 3.11 3.80 -13.25
C ALA A 100 1.60 3.61 -13.28
N GLN A 101 1.12 2.37 -13.37
CA GLN A 101 -0.32 2.05 -13.31
C GLN A 101 -0.94 2.54 -12.00
N SER A 102 -0.26 2.30 -10.87
CA SER A 102 -0.74 2.75 -9.55
C SER A 102 -0.75 4.28 -9.45
N VAL A 103 0.21 4.97 -10.06
CA VAL A 103 0.23 6.45 -10.14
C VAL A 103 -0.90 6.97 -11.03
N ASP A 104 -1.20 6.32 -12.15
CA ASP A 104 -2.34 6.69 -13.00
C ASP A 104 -3.66 6.56 -12.24
N TYR A 105 -3.82 5.50 -11.45
CA TYR A 105 -4.98 5.31 -10.58
C TYR A 105 -5.05 6.38 -9.49
N ALA A 106 -3.91 6.71 -8.86
CA ALA A 106 -3.81 7.75 -7.84
C ALA A 106 -4.23 9.14 -8.37
N ASN A 107 -4.08 9.37 -9.68
CA ASN A 107 -4.46 10.62 -10.35
C ASN A 107 -5.86 10.57 -10.99
N SER A 108 -6.56 9.44 -10.88
CA SER A 108 -7.91 9.25 -11.40
C SER A 108 -8.97 9.58 -10.35
N LEU A 109 -10.13 10.07 -10.80
CA LEU A 109 -11.23 10.46 -9.95
C LEU A 109 -12.08 9.24 -9.58
N TRP A 110 -12.27 9.03 -8.29
CA TRP A 110 -13.29 8.12 -7.77
C TRP A 110 -14.55 8.91 -7.46
N ARG A 111 -15.70 8.41 -7.94
CA ARG A 111 -17.03 8.96 -7.68
C ARG A 111 -17.74 8.04 -6.70
N GLY A 112 -17.52 8.28 -5.41
CA GLY A 112 -17.96 7.40 -4.34
C GLY A 112 -19.05 8.00 -3.43
N PRO A 113 -19.54 7.23 -2.45
CA PRO A 113 -20.49 7.71 -1.45
C PRO A 113 -19.98 8.88 -0.60
N PHE A 114 -18.66 9.11 -0.59
CA PHE A 114 -18.03 10.22 0.14
C PHE A 114 -17.79 11.47 -0.71
N GLY A 115 -18.22 11.44 -1.98
CA GLY A 115 -17.99 12.50 -2.96
C GLY A 115 -16.89 12.16 -3.96
N ASP A 116 -16.68 13.08 -4.88
CA ASP A 116 -15.66 13.01 -5.93
C ASP A 116 -14.27 13.28 -5.32
N GLN A 117 -13.37 12.31 -5.36
CA GLN A 117 -12.00 12.48 -4.83
C GLN A 117 -10.98 11.55 -5.49
N ARG A 118 -9.70 11.89 -5.35
CA ARG A 118 -8.57 11.02 -5.70
C ARG A 118 -8.19 10.16 -4.50
N LEU A 119 -7.85 8.90 -4.77
CA LEU A 119 -7.53 7.94 -3.72
C LEU A 119 -6.04 7.67 -3.64
N ARG A 120 -5.52 7.42 -2.44
CA ARG A 120 -4.23 6.73 -2.30
C ARG A 120 -4.37 5.31 -2.79
N ILE A 121 -3.38 4.83 -3.55
CA ILE A 121 -3.37 3.47 -4.09
C ILE A 121 -2.33 2.67 -3.34
N PHE A 122 -2.74 1.62 -2.64
CA PHE A 122 -1.84 0.72 -1.95
C PHE A 122 -1.56 -0.49 -2.83
N THR A 123 -0.30 -0.70 -3.14
CA THR A 123 0.15 -1.89 -3.89
C THR A 123 0.15 -3.11 -2.97
N CYS A 124 -0.41 -4.23 -3.42
CA CYS A 124 -0.46 -5.47 -2.64
C CYS A 124 0.02 -6.69 -3.48
N PRO A 125 1.08 -7.41 -3.06
CA PRO A 125 1.93 -7.14 -1.89
C PRO A 125 2.75 -5.86 -2.07
N SER A 126 3.64 -5.55 -1.13
CA SER A 126 4.50 -4.37 -1.23
C SER A 126 5.28 -4.35 -2.56
N VAL A 127 5.18 -3.23 -3.28
CA VAL A 127 5.95 -2.96 -4.51
C VAL A 127 7.45 -2.78 -4.23
N THR A 128 7.84 -2.45 -2.99
CA THR A 128 9.24 -2.22 -2.62
C THR A 128 9.91 -3.46 -2.02
N ALA A 129 9.15 -4.50 -1.64
CA ALA A 129 9.67 -5.73 -1.04
C ALA A 129 10.88 -6.36 -1.77
N PRO A 130 10.94 -6.40 -3.13
CA PRO A 130 12.11 -6.96 -3.82
C PRO A 130 13.41 -6.17 -3.66
N PHE A 131 13.32 -4.89 -3.31
CA PHE A 131 14.46 -3.99 -3.15
C PHE A 131 14.93 -3.90 -1.70
N GLU A 132 14.20 -4.49 -0.76
CA GLU A 132 14.62 -4.57 0.63
C GLU A 132 15.71 -5.63 0.74
N GLU A 133 16.92 -5.23 1.15
CA GLU A 133 18.04 -6.16 1.26
C GLU A 133 17.67 -7.34 2.16
N VAL A 134 17.82 -8.57 1.65
CA VAL A 134 17.71 -9.80 2.43
C VAL A 134 19.13 -10.18 2.88
N GLY A 135 19.50 -9.84 4.11
CA GLY A 135 20.82 -10.17 4.65
C GLY A 135 21.06 -9.74 6.10
N PRO A 136 21.92 -10.47 6.85
CA PRO A 136 22.34 -10.13 8.21
C PRO A 136 23.47 -9.09 8.27
N SER A 137 23.78 -8.40 7.17
CA SER A 137 24.85 -7.42 7.09
C SER A 137 24.41 -6.05 7.61
N ASN A 138 24.65 -5.86 8.91
CA ASN A 138 24.82 -4.58 9.59
C ASN A 138 23.54 -3.75 9.90
N PRO A 139 23.04 -3.76 11.16
CA PRO A 139 21.86 -2.98 11.57
C PRO A 139 22.06 -1.45 11.51
N GLU A 140 23.27 -0.97 11.20
CA GLU A 140 23.59 0.44 11.01
C GLU A 140 23.33 0.95 9.57
N SER A 141 22.94 0.10 8.61
CA SER A 141 22.66 0.51 7.21
C SER A 141 21.22 0.98 6.95
N LEU A 142 20.41 1.19 7.99
CA LEU A 142 19.12 1.93 7.93
C LEU A 142 19.33 3.44 7.60
N THR A 143 20.37 3.74 6.85
CA THR A 143 20.78 5.06 6.43
C THR A 143 19.99 5.50 5.20
N LEU A 144 20.09 6.79 4.94
CA LEU A 144 19.72 7.53 3.71
C LEU A 144 20.32 6.95 2.41
N THR A 145 20.54 5.64 2.31
CA THR A 145 21.14 4.91 1.18
C THR A 145 20.29 3.73 0.75
N ASP A 146 19.24 3.34 1.50
CA ASP A 146 18.33 2.26 1.13
C ASP A 146 17.39 2.70 -0.03
N PRO A 147 17.53 2.12 -1.24
CA PRO A 147 16.70 2.47 -2.39
C PRO A 147 15.20 2.20 -2.15
N ALA A 148 14.84 1.16 -1.38
CA ALA A 148 13.45 0.83 -1.08
C ALA A 148 12.79 1.93 -0.23
N PHE A 149 13.55 2.47 0.73
CA PHE A 149 13.10 3.60 1.55
C PHE A 149 12.86 4.86 0.72
N TYR A 150 13.74 5.22 -0.22
CA TYR A 150 13.49 6.38 -1.08
C TYR A 150 12.34 6.15 -2.05
N MET A 151 12.28 4.96 -2.63
CA MET A 151 11.24 4.61 -3.58
C MET A 151 9.85 4.71 -2.95
N SER A 152 9.66 4.12 -1.76
CA SER A 152 8.41 4.23 -1.01
C SER A 152 8.07 5.68 -0.64
N ARG A 153 9.06 6.53 -0.31
CA ARG A 153 8.81 7.96 -0.07
C ARG A 153 8.38 8.71 -1.34
N LEU A 154 9.01 8.44 -2.47
CA LEU A 154 8.67 9.06 -3.76
C LEU A 154 7.30 8.60 -4.24
N LEU A 155 7.03 7.30 -4.20
CA LEU A 155 5.73 6.71 -4.50
C LEU A 155 4.65 7.30 -3.60
N TRP A 156 4.93 7.47 -2.31
CA TRP A 156 4.00 8.12 -1.40
C TRP A 156 3.71 9.56 -1.85
N GLN A 157 4.68 10.34 -2.30
CA GLN A 157 4.38 11.68 -2.83
C GLN A 157 3.48 11.64 -4.07
N LEU A 158 3.57 10.58 -4.87
CA LEU A 158 2.74 10.34 -6.07
C LEU A 158 1.40 9.66 -5.77
N GLY A 159 1.03 9.48 -4.49
CA GLY A 159 -0.24 8.89 -4.12
C GLY A 159 -0.23 7.38 -3.90
N VAL A 160 0.94 6.73 -3.96
CA VAL A 160 1.08 5.28 -3.89
C VAL A 160 1.71 4.83 -2.58
N GLY A 161 1.04 3.92 -1.86
CA GLY A 161 1.54 3.26 -0.65
C GLY A 161 1.67 1.75 -0.85
N GLU A 162 1.87 1.02 0.25
CA GLU A 162 2.05 -0.43 0.25
C GLU A 162 1.11 -1.11 1.25
N LEU A 163 0.44 -2.17 0.83
CA LEU A 163 -0.25 -3.12 1.69
C LEU A 163 0.56 -4.40 1.72
N ALA A 164 1.13 -4.71 2.88
CA ALA A 164 2.02 -5.86 3.06
C ALA A 164 1.63 -6.69 4.27
N LYS A 165 1.84 -8.01 4.21
CA LYS A 165 1.72 -8.89 5.37
C LYS A 165 3.06 -8.96 6.08
N LEU A 166 3.14 -8.43 7.30
CA LEU A 166 4.33 -8.44 8.14
C LEU A 166 4.20 -9.50 9.24
N GLU A 167 5.29 -10.16 9.60
CA GLU A 167 5.28 -11.28 10.57
C GLU A 167 4.63 -10.91 11.92
N ARG A 168 4.94 -9.71 12.42
CA ARG A 168 4.52 -9.26 13.75
C ARG A 168 3.23 -8.45 13.76
N ASP A 169 2.76 -8.00 12.61
CA ASP A 169 1.70 -6.99 12.52
C ASP A 169 0.50 -7.44 11.69
N GLY A 170 0.63 -8.58 10.98
CA GLY A 170 -0.35 -9.01 10.00
C GLY A 170 -0.37 -8.08 8.79
N TRP A 171 -1.53 -7.92 8.16
CA TRP A 171 -1.70 -6.95 7.08
C TRP A 171 -1.44 -5.53 7.58
N THR A 172 -0.65 -4.77 6.84
CA THR A 172 -0.15 -3.46 7.27
C THR A 172 -0.21 -2.48 6.10
N LEU A 173 -0.84 -1.33 6.34
CA LEU A 173 -0.82 -0.18 5.43
C LEU A 173 0.40 0.68 5.75
N LEU A 174 1.32 0.74 4.80
CA LEU A 174 2.58 1.47 4.88
C LEU A 174 2.49 2.69 3.95
N GLY A 175 2.83 3.85 4.50
CA GLY A 175 2.88 5.11 3.78
C GLY A 175 4.32 5.51 3.43
N GLN A 176 4.67 6.75 3.75
CA GLN A 176 5.98 7.32 3.46
C GLN A 176 7.13 6.49 4.08
N GLY A 177 7.87 5.70 3.31
CA GLY A 177 8.96 4.90 3.89
C GLY A 177 8.44 3.73 4.73
N ASN A 178 8.80 3.76 6.02
CA ASN A 178 8.42 2.72 6.99
C ASN A 178 7.29 3.19 7.93
N HIS A 179 6.61 4.29 7.60
CA HIS A 179 5.52 4.81 8.40
C HIS A 179 4.28 3.91 8.30
N VAL A 180 3.98 3.20 9.39
CA VAL A 180 2.82 2.32 9.51
C VAL A 180 1.58 3.17 9.79
N LEU A 181 0.64 3.22 8.85
CA LEU A 181 -0.62 3.94 9.03
C LEU A 181 -1.61 3.11 9.86
N TRP A 182 -1.71 1.83 9.55
CA TRP A 182 -2.57 0.84 10.19
C TRP A 182 -1.94 -0.55 10.08
N SER A 183 -2.21 -1.41 11.05
CA SER A 183 -1.86 -2.83 11.01
C SER A 183 -2.97 -3.67 11.63
N GLN A 184 -3.20 -4.86 11.09
CA GLN A 184 -4.23 -5.80 11.52
C GLN A 184 -4.17 -6.12 13.02
N GLN A 185 -2.96 -6.29 13.59
CA GLN A 185 -2.83 -6.66 15.00
C GLN A 185 -2.95 -5.49 15.98
N ARG A 186 -2.65 -4.26 15.56
CA ARG A 186 -2.54 -3.09 16.45
C ARG A 186 -3.49 -1.93 16.11
N GLY A 187 -4.25 -2.05 15.03
CA GLY A 187 -5.15 -1.00 14.54
C GLY A 187 -4.41 0.22 13.98
N VAL A 188 -5.02 1.40 14.14
CA VAL A 188 -4.53 2.67 13.58
C VAL A 188 -3.34 3.23 14.39
N HIS A 189 -2.21 3.42 13.71
CA HIS A 189 -0.99 4.02 14.23
C HIS A 189 -0.85 5.46 13.73
N GLU A 190 -0.05 5.65 12.68
CA GLU A 190 0.22 6.95 12.11
C GLU A 190 -0.93 7.48 11.26
N GLY A 191 -1.93 6.66 10.92
CA GLY A 191 -3.18 7.10 10.30
C GLY A 191 -3.96 8.13 11.14
N LYS A 192 -3.62 8.29 12.43
CA LYS A 192 -4.10 9.38 13.31
C LYS A 192 -3.49 10.75 13.02
N ARG A 193 -2.37 10.80 12.28
CA ARG A 193 -1.56 12.01 12.03
C ARG A 193 -1.35 12.27 10.54
N TRP A 194 -1.38 11.22 9.74
CA TRP A 194 -1.21 11.25 8.29
C TRP A 194 -2.55 11.10 7.60
N SER A 195 -2.74 11.90 6.57
CA SER A 195 -3.95 11.90 5.75
C SER A 195 -3.80 10.90 4.61
N LEU A 196 -4.86 10.12 4.37
CA LEU A 196 -5.07 9.35 3.15
C LEU A 196 -5.59 10.25 2.02
N THR A 197 -6.18 11.41 2.33
CA THR A 197 -6.51 12.39 1.28
C THR A 197 -5.23 12.89 0.62
N GLN A 198 -5.19 12.84 -0.71
CA GLN A 198 -4.07 13.41 -1.46
C GLN A 198 -4.14 14.95 -1.43
N PRO A 199 -3.08 15.66 -1.01
CA PRO A 199 -3.05 17.10 -1.14
C PRO A 199 -3.02 17.49 -2.63
N VAL A 200 -3.85 18.47 -3.01
CA VAL A 200 -3.84 19.05 -4.35
C VAL A 200 -3.10 20.38 -4.29
N GLY A 201 -1.94 20.49 -4.94
CA GLY A 201 -1.11 21.70 -4.94
C GLY A 201 -0.07 21.75 -3.82
N SER A 202 0.74 22.81 -3.80
CA SER A 202 1.71 23.08 -2.73
C SER A 202 1.03 23.91 -1.64
N HIS A 203 0.80 23.31 -0.48
CA HIS A 203 0.42 24.01 0.75
C HIS A 203 1.59 23.97 1.73
#